data_AF-A0A366ZT52-F1
#
_entry.id   AF-A0A366ZT52-F1
#
_cell.length_a   1.000
_cell.length_b   1.000
_cell.length_c   1.000
_cell.angle_alpha   90.00
_cell.angle_beta   90.00
_cell.angle_gamma   90.00
#
_symmetry.space_group_name_H-M   'P 1'
#
loop_
_entity.id
_entity.type
_entity.pdbx_description
1 polymer ?
#
loop_
_entity_poly.entity_id
_entity_poly.type
_entity_poly.pdbx_seq_one_letter_code
_entity_poly.pdbx_strand_id
1 'polypeptide(L)' 'MSRSRTNIELEDDLVQLIMERHGVRTKTEAVHLALRHLAGQPMTREQALAMRGARALGTAPADAGPVDAG' A
#
# COMPACT_ATOMS: atom_id res chain seq x y z
N MET A 1 7.03 7.15 -12.33
CA MET A 1 5.76 6.39 -12.38
C MET A 1 4.75 7.19 -13.18
N SER A 2 4.04 6.57 -14.11
CA SER A 2 3.00 7.22 -14.93
C SER A 2 1.66 7.18 -14.20
N ARG A 3 0.88 8.26 -14.34
CA ARG A 3 -0.50 8.32 -13.86
C ARG A 3 -1.42 7.83 -14.98
N SER A 4 -2.24 6.83 -14.71
CA SER A 4 -3.30 6.38 -15.62
C SER A 4 -4.66 6.89 -15.15
N ARG A 5 -5.58 7.15 -16.09
CA ARG A 5 -6.97 7.49 -15.78
C ARG A 5 -7.78 6.19 -15.72
N THR A 6 -8.40 5.93 -14.58
CA THR A 6 -9.20 4.73 -14.34
C THR A 6 -10.57 5.16 -13.82
N ASN A 7 -11.65 4.60 -14.39
CA ASN A 7 -13.00 4.78 -13.87
C ASN A 7 -13.30 3.64 -12.90
N ILE A 8 -13.51 3.96 -11.63
CA ILE A 8 -13.85 3.02 -10.55
C ILE A 8 -14.98 3.63 -9.72
N GLU A 9 -15.84 2.78 -9.16
CA GLU A 9 -16.87 3.20 -8.20
C GLU A 9 -16.30 3.17 -6.79
N LEU A 10 -16.67 4.16 -5.98
CA LEU A 10 -16.20 4.33 -4.61
C LEU A 10 -17.37 4.78 -3.74
N GLU A 11 -17.43 4.27 -2.51
CA GLU A 11 -18.35 4.78 -1.50
C GLU A 11 -17.91 6.18 -1.06
N ASP A 12 -18.76 7.18 -1.28
CA ASP A 12 -18.41 8.58 -1.02
C ASP A 12 -18.10 8.85 0.45
N ASP A 13 -18.79 8.16 1.36
CA ASP A 13 -18.59 8.27 2.80
C ASP A 13 -17.19 7.82 3.23
N LEU A 14 -16.65 6.77 2.61
CA LEU A 14 -15.29 6.31 2.87
C LEU A 14 -14.25 7.29 2.35
N VAL A 15 -14.49 7.87 1.18
CA VAL A 15 -13.60 8.89 0.60
C VAL A 15 -13.59 10.14 1.48
N GLN A 16 -14.77 10.59 1.94
CA GLN A 16 -14.88 11.73 2.83
C GLN A 16 -14.19 11.49 4.17
N LEU A 17 -14.36 10.31 4.78
CA LEU A 17 -13.68 9.95 6.02
C LEU A 17 -12.15 10.06 5.89
N ILE A 18 -11.58 9.63 4.76
CA ILE A 18 -10.15 9.76 4.47
C ILE A 18 -9.77 11.24 4.25
N MET A 19 -10.58 11.98 3.51
CA MET A 19 -10.36 13.40 3.24
C MET A 19 -10.29 14.21 4.54
N GLU A 20 -11.25 14.01 5.45
CA GLU A 20 -11.30 14.67 6.75
C GLU A 20 -10.13 14.23 7.65
N ARG A 21 -9.89 12.93 7.77
CA ARG A 21 -8.84 12.37 8.62
C ARG A 21 -7.44 12.85 8.24
N HIS A 22 -7.18 13.02 6.94
CA HIS A 22 -5.85 13.33 6.42
C HIS A 22 -5.73 14.74 5.81
N GLY A 23 -6.80 15.56 5.89
CA GLY A 23 -6.81 16.95 5.44
C GLY A 23 -6.58 17.14 3.93
N VAL A 24 -6.94 16.15 3.10
CA VAL A 24 -6.80 16.23 1.64
C VAL A 24 -8.05 16.82 0.99
N ARG A 25 -7.88 17.51 -0.14
CA ARG A 25 -8.93 18.36 -0.72
C ARG A 25 -9.67 17.73 -1.89
N THR A 26 -9.16 16.62 -2.42
CA THR A 26 -9.76 15.95 -3.58
C THR A 26 -9.89 14.44 -3.36
N LYS A 27 -10.93 13.84 -3.95
CA LYS A 27 -11.10 12.38 -3.98
C LYS A 27 -9.87 11.67 -4.54
N THR A 28 -9.25 12.27 -5.55
CA THR A 28 -8.03 11.75 -6.17
C THR A 28 -6.84 11.72 -5.20
N GLU A 29 -6.66 12.75 -4.36
CA GLU A 29 -5.63 12.76 -3.32
C GLU A 29 -5.91 11.72 -2.23
N ALA A 30 -7.16 11.58 -1.82
CA ALA A 30 -7.58 10.56 -0.85
C ALA A 30 -7.29 9.14 -1.36
N VAL A 31 -7.66 8.84 -2.61
CA VAL A 31 -7.35 7.55 -3.25
C VAL A 31 -5.84 7.35 -3.38
N HIS A 32 -5.10 8.37 -3.81
CA HIS A 32 -3.65 8.28 -3.92
C HIS A 32 -2.98 8.00 -2.56
N LEU A 33 -3.45 8.65 -1.50
CA LEU A 33 -2.98 8.45 -0.14
C LEU A 33 -3.27 7.02 0.35
N ALA A 34 -4.50 6.54 0.15
CA ALA A 34 -4.89 5.19 0.52
C ALA A 34 -4.03 4.13 -0.21
N LEU A 35 -3.81 4.31 -1.51
CA LEU A 35 -2.94 3.43 -2.30
C LEU A 35 -1.49 3.45 -1.78
N ARG A 36 -0.94 4.62 -1.46
CA ARG A 36 0.41 4.72 -0.88
C ARG A 36 0.53 4.08 0.51
N HIS A 37 -0.54 4.16 1.30
CA HIS A 37 -0.58 3.54 2.62
C HIS A 37 -0.62 2.01 2.50
N LEU A 38 -1.48 1.48 1.62
CA LEU A 38 -1.68 0.03 1.43
C LEU A 38 -0.57 -0.66 0.63
N ALA A 39 -0.04 0.00 -0.41
CA ALA A 39 1.11 -0.51 -1.16
C ALA A 39 2.41 -0.48 -0.32
N GLY A 40 2.36 0.13 0.88
CA GLY A 40 3.51 0.41 1.71
C GLY A 40 4.39 1.51 1.12
N GLN A 41 5.15 2.19 1.98
CA GLN A 41 6.45 2.69 1.54
C GLN A 41 7.42 1.53 1.73
N PRO A 42 7.70 0.69 0.71
CA PRO A 42 8.79 -0.25 0.84
C PRO A 42 10.04 0.54 1.20
N MET A 43 10.79 0.06 2.18
CA MET A 43 12.06 0.65 2.54
C MET A 43 12.91 0.77 1.27
N THR A 44 13.64 1.88 1.13
CA THR A 44 14.63 1.95 0.06
C THR A 44 15.64 0.82 0.23
N ARG A 45 16.31 0.40 -0.85
CA ARG A 45 17.34 -0.65 -0.79
C ARG A 45 18.38 -0.36 0.30
N GLU A 46 18.78 0.90 0.45
CA GLU A 46 19.71 1.33 1.49
C GLU A 46 19.14 1.18 2.90
N GLN A 47 17.89 1.59 3.11
CA GLN A 47 17.21 1.42 4.40
C GLN A 47 17.03 -0.07 4.77
N ALA A 48 16.68 -0.92 3.80
CA ALA A 48 16.59 -2.36 4.00
C ALA A 48 17.96 -2.99 4.32
N LEU A 49 19.03 -2.51 3.67
CA LEU A 49 20.40 -2.95 3.97
C LEU A 49 20.87 -2.49 5.35
N ALA A 50 20.52 -1.27 5.77
CA ALA A 50 20.83 -0.75 7.10
C ALA A 50 20.10 -1.53 8.21
N MET A 51 18.94 -2.10 7.91
CA MET A 51 18.20 -2.98 8.84
C MET A 51 18.63 -4.45 8.79
N ARG A 52 19.67 -4.81 8.03
CA ARG A 52 20.18 -6.19 8.01
C ARG A 52 20.61 -6.61 9.42
N GLY A 53 20.01 -7.69 9.93
CA GLY A 53 20.27 -8.19 11.28
C GLY A 53 19.31 -7.67 12.36
N ALA A 54 18.37 -6.78 12.02
CA ALA A 54 17.39 -6.23 12.96
C ALA A 54 16.31 -7.24 13.42
N ARG A 55 16.26 -8.46 12.85
CA ARG A 55 15.23 -9.48 13.10
C ARG A 55 13.79 -8.92 13.02
N ALA A 56 13.56 -7.98 12.11
CA ALA A 56 12.29 -7.26 11.98
C ALA A 56 11.20 -8.04 11.24
N LEU A 57 11.55 -9.13 10.56
CA LEU A 57 10.58 -10.07 10.02
C LEU A 57 10.07 -10.94 11.17
N GLY A 58 8.75 -11.01 11.32
CA GLY A 58 8.10 -12.00 12.20
C GLY A 58 8.29 -13.43 11.67
N THR A 59 7.40 -14.35 12.04
CA THR A 59 7.43 -15.71 11.47
C THR A 59 7.19 -15.63 9.96
N ALA A 60 8.16 -16.09 9.17
CA ALA A 60 7.98 -16.22 7.74
C ALA A 60 6.78 -17.16 7.47
N PRO A 61 5.91 -16.84 6.48
CA PRO A 61 4.86 -17.77 6.09
C PRO A 61 5.47 -19.11 5.70
N ALA A 62 4.75 -20.20 5.95
CA ALA A 62 5.19 -21.53 5.55
C ALA A 62 5.49 -21.54 4.05
N ASP A 63 6.61 -22.16 3.67
CA ASP A 63 7.03 -22.28 2.28
C ASP A 63 6.05 -23.19 1.55
N ALA A 64 5.03 -22.58 0.94
CA ALA A 64 4.07 -23.27 0.11
C ALA A 64 4.68 -23.34 -1.29
N GLY A 65 5.10 -24.54 -1.69
CA GLY A 65 5.51 -24.82 -3.06
C GLY A 65 4.41 -24.41 -4.06
N PRO A 66 4.75 -24.28 -5.35
CA PRO A 66 3.77 -23.89 -6.37
C PRO A 66 2.55 -24.80 -6.27
N VAL A 67 1.38 -24.19 -6.12
CA VAL A 67 0.12 -24.92 -6.21
C VAL A 67 0.00 -25.42 -7.64
N ASP A 68 0.08 -26.73 -7.83
CA ASP A 68 -0.20 -27.35 -9.12
C ASP A 68 -1.64 -26.97 -9.49
N ALA A 69 -1.80 -26.12 -10.50
CA ALA A 69 -3.08 -25.81 -11.10
C ALA A 69 -3.49 -27.01 -11.94
N GLY A 70 -4.23 -27.93 -11.32
CA GLY A 70 -4.86 -29.08 -11.98
C GLY A 70 -6.00 -28.70 -12.92
#